data_AF-A0A357CXE7-F1
#
_entry.id   AF-A0A357CXE7-F1
#
_cell.length_a   1.000
_cell.length_b   1.000
_cell.length_c   1.000
_cell.angle_alpha   90.00
_cell.angle_beta   90.00
_cell.angle_gamma   90.00
#
_symmetry.space_group_name_H-M   'P 1'
#
loop_
_entity.id
_entity.type
_entity.pdbx_description
1 polymer ?
#
loop_
_entity_poly.entity_id
_entity_poly.type
_entity_poly.pdbx_seq_one_letter_code
_entity_poly.pdbx_strand_id
1 'polypeptide(L)' 'MIDAHIHLERGPYTLQWINEFVKTAVSRGIDEIWLLEHCYRFSEFVPMCAHTLIISINGFTEKPEF' A
#
# COMPACT_ATOMS: atom_id res chain seq x y z
N MET A 1 -8.98 -8.49 17.24
CA MET A 1 -8.58 -9.04 15.93
C MET A 1 -7.81 -7.98 15.18
N ILE A 2 -6.69 -8.34 14.55
CA ILE A 2 -5.80 -7.41 13.85
C ILE A 2 -5.73 -7.80 12.37
N ASP A 3 -5.89 -6.83 11.47
CA ASP A 3 -5.58 -6.98 10.05
C ASP A 3 -4.37 -6.11 9.69
N ALA A 4 -3.23 -6.76 9.47
CA ALA A 4 -1.94 -6.09 9.32
C ALA A 4 -1.49 -5.89 7.87
N HIS A 5 -2.32 -6.21 6.88
CA HIS A 5 -1.92 -6.18 5.46
C HIS A 5 -2.97 -5.49 4.59
N ILE A 6 -3.19 -4.19 4.83
CA ILE A 6 -4.14 -3.39 4.06
C ILE A 6 -3.41 -2.41 3.15
N HIS A 7 -3.79 -2.39 1.87
CA HIS A 7 -3.39 -1.37 0.91
C HIS A 7 -4.52 -0.36 0.73
N LEU A 8 -4.20 0.91 0.47
CA LEU A 8 -5.15 2.01 0.24
C LEU A 8 -5.77 2.02 -1.17
N GLU A 9 -5.60 0.93 -1.93
CA GLU A 9 -6.24 0.70 -3.24
C GLU A 9 -6.08 1.85 -4.24
N ARG A 10 -4.90 2.49 -4.27
CA ARG A 10 -4.59 3.68 -5.11
C ARG A 10 -5.39 4.95 -4.77
N GLY A 11 -6.12 4.99 -3.66
CA GLY A 11 -6.74 6.20 -3.16
C GLY A 11 -5.74 7.21 -2.58
N PRO A 12 -6.20 8.43 -2.25
CA PRO A 12 -5.32 9.49 -1.77
C PRO A 12 -4.90 9.25 -0.32
N TYR A 13 -3.68 9.66 0.04
CA TYR A 13 -3.16 9.60 1.41
C TYR A 13 -3.77 10.73 2.28
N THR A 14 -5.08 10.67 2.52
CA THR A 14 -5.83 11.64 3.33
C THR A 14 -6.52 10.96 4.51
N LEU A 15 -6.71 11.71 5.59
CA LEU A 15 -7.45 11.22 6.76
C LEU A 15 -8.87 10.78 6.40
N GLN A 16 -9.52 11.49 5.47
CA GLN A 16 -10.87 11.14 5.02
C GLN A 16 -10.89 9.76 4.36
N TRP A 17 -9.90 9.46 3.51
CA TRP A 17 -9.80 8.16 2.86
C TRP A 17 -9.51 7.04 3.86
N ILE A 18 -8.54 7.25 4.76
CA ILE A 18 -8.19 6.29 5.82
C ILE A 18 -9.42 5.99 6.71
N ASN A 19 -10.25 6.99 6.98
CA ASN A 19 -11.44 6.83 7.81
C ASN A 19 -12.47 5.85 7.21
N GLU A 20 -12.52 5.69 5.89
CA GLU A 20 -13.40 4.69 5.26
C GLU A 20 -12.93 3.25 5.55
N PHE A 21 -11.61 3.03 5.64
CA PHE A 21 -11.05 1.73 6.06
C PHE A 21 -11.33 1.48 7.54
N VAL A 22 -11.18 2.49 8.39
CA VAL A 22 -11.49 2.37 9.83
C VAL A 22 -12.96 2.02 10.05
N LYS A 23 -13.89 2.70 9.38
CA LYS A 23 -15.33 2.38 9.46
C LYS A 23 -15.61 0.94 9.05
N THR A 24 -14.94 0.47 8.00
CA THR A 24 -15.07 -0.91 7.50
C THR A 24 -14.48 -1.92 8.48
N ALA A 25 -13.36 -1.61 9.12
CA ALA A 25 -12.76 -2.44 10.15
C ALA A 25 -13.69 -2.59 11.35
N VAL A 26 -14.25 -1.48 11.84
CA VAL A 26 -15.20 -1.46 12.96
C VAL A 26 -16.45 -2.27 12.63
N SER A 27 -17.02 -2.13 11.42
CA SER A 27 -18.22 -2.89 11.03
C SER A 27 -17.96 -4.40 10.92
N ARG A 28 -16.70 -4.80 10.77
CA ARG A 28 -16.24 -6.20 10.72
C ARG A 28 -15.74 -6.72 12.08
N GLY A 29 -15.78 -5.93 13.15
CA GLY A 29 -15.26 -6.33 14.46
C GLY A 29 -13.74 -6.47 14.51
N ILE A 30 -13.02 -5.72 13.67
CA ILE A 30 -11.56 -5.63 13.70
C ILE A 30 -11.18 -4.48 14.62
N ASP A 31 -10.28 -4.76 15.58
CA ASP A 31 -9.88 -3.80 16.61
C ASP A 31 -8.72 -2.91 16.14
N GLU A 32 -7.90 -3.41 15.20
CA GLU A 32 -6.72 -2.71 14.71
C GLU A 32 -6.42 -3.06 13.24
N ILE A 33 -6.02 -2.04 12.48
CA ILE A 33 -5.62 -2.18 11.08
C ILE A 33 -4.26 -1.54 10.83
N TRP A 34 -3.41 -2.20 10.05
CA TRP A 34 -2.13 -1.62 9.60
C TRP A 34 -2.14 -1.43 8.09
N LEU A 35 -1.72 -0.23 7.68
CA LEU A 35 -1.54 0.11 6.28
C LEU A 35 -0.14 -0.37 5.85
N LEU A 36 -0.12 -1.33 4.93
CA LEU A 36 1.08 -1.85 4.30
C LEU A 36 1.00 -1.52 2.82
N GLU A 37 1.95 -0.72 2.34
CA GLU A 37 1.94 -0.19 0.97
C GLU A 37 3.17 -0.65 0.20
N HIS A 38 3.05 -0.63 -1.13
CA HIS A 38 4.18 -0.91 -1.98
C HIS A 38 5.16 0.27 -1.99
N CYS A 39 6.44 -0.02 -1.70
CA CYS A 39 7.49 0.98 -1.60
C CYS A 39 7.66 1.86 -2.85
N TYR A 40 7.37 1.33 -4.06
CA TYR A 40 7.46 2.10 -5.31
C TYR A 40 6.48 3.29 -5.39
N ARG A 41 5.49 3.37 -4.48
CA ARG A 41 4.56 4.52 -4.38
C ARG A 41 5.19 5.73 -3.70
N PHE A 42 6.34 5.57 -3.07
CA PHE A 42 7.03 6.58 -2.28
C PHE A 42 8.30 7.04 -3.00
N SER A 43 8.49 8.36 -3.11
CA SER A 43 9.62 8.94 -3.86
C SER A 43 10.97 8.63 -3.20
N GLU A 44 10.96 8.40 -1.89
CA GLU A 44 12.11 8.00 -1.08
C GLU A 44 12.73 6.68 -1.55
N PHE A 45 11.94 5.81 -2.18
CA PHE A 45 12.38 4.51 -2.67
C PHE A 45 12.74 4.52 -4.16
N VAL A 46 12.59 5.66 -4.86
CA VAL A 46 13.01 5.81 -6.27
C VAL A 46 14.48 5.40 -6.49
N PRO A 47 15.45 5.74 -5.61
CA PRO A 47 16.83 5.27 -5.77
C PRO A 47 16.96 3.74 -5.79
N MET A 48 16.13 3.02 -5.03
CA MET A 48 16.10 1.56 -5.01
C MET A 48 15.44 0.98 -6.26
N CYS A 49 14.41 1.63 -6.79
CA CYS A 49 13.76 1.22 -8.05
C CYS A 49 14.62 1.52 -9.28
N ALA A 50 15.46 2.56 -9.23
CA ALA A 50 16.35 2.96 -10.33
C ALA A 50 17.54 2.02 -10.50
N HIS A 51 18.02 1.40 -9.42
CA HIS A 51 19.12 0.43 -9.45
C HIS A 51 18.53 -0.98 -9.62
N THR A 52 18.24 -1.34 -10.88
CA THR A 52 17.83 -2.67 -11.37
C THR A 52 17.84 -3.78 -10.32
N LEU A 53 16.73 -3.96 -9.62
CA LEU A 53 16.30 -5.18 -8.93
C LEU A 53 14.90 -4.92 -8.37
N ILE A 54 13.92 -4.76 -9.27
CA ILE A 54 12.60 -5.31 -8.95
C ILE A 54 12.85 -6.81 -8.89
N ILE A 55 13.14 -7.35 -7.69
CA ILE A 55 13.02 -8.78 -7.43
C ILE A 55 11.53 -9.07 -7.54
N SER A 56 11.10 -9.25 -8.79
CA SER A 56 9.75 -9.63 -9.13
C SER A 56 9.58 -11.07 -8.67
N ILE A 57 9.12 -11.25 -7.44
CA ILE A 57 8.70 -12.57 -6.94
C ILE A 57 7.49 -13.12 -7.71
N ASN A 58 6.86 -12.32 -8.61
CA ASN A 58 5.70 -12.69 -9.40
C ASN A 58 5.77 -12.23 -10.89
N GLY A 59 6.95 -12.22 -11.51
CA GLY A 59 7.10 -12.34 -12.97
C GLY A 59 6.46 -11.29 -13.90
N PHE A 60 6.03 -10.11 -13.45
CA PHE A 60 5.58 -9.04 -14.35
C PHE A 60 6.48 -7.81 -14.25
N THR A 61 7.14 -7.48 -15.37
CA THR A 61 7.82 -6.21 -15.58
C THR A 61 7.01 -5.40 -16.58
N GLU A 62 6.17 -4.50 -16.09
CA GLU A 62 5.78 -3.33 -16.89
C GLU A 62 6.48 -2.13 -16.27
N LYS A 63 7.21 -1.39 -17.11
CA LYS A 63 7.83 -0.13 -16.69
C LYS A 63 6.69 0.81 -16.23
N PRO A 64 6.83 1.49 -15.08
CA PRO A 64 5.93 2.59 -14.80
C PRO A 64 6.19 3.69 -15.84
N GLU A 65 5.19 3.97 -16.66
CA GLU A 65 5.12 5.23 -17.40
C GLU A 65 4.77 6.32 -16.39
N PHE A 66 5.70 7.28 -16.22
CA PHE A 66 5.51 8.47 -15.40
C PHE A 66 4.59 9.48 -16.11
#